data_AF-A0A1J1GRN6-F1
#
_entry.id   AF-A0A1J1GRN6-F1
#
_cell.length_a   1.000
_cell.length_b   1.000
_cell.length_c   1.000
_cell.angle_alpha   90.00
_cell.angle_beta   90.00
_cell.angle_gamma   90.00
#
_symmetry.space_group_name_H-M   'P 1'
#
loop_
_entity.id
_entity.type
_entity.pdbx_description
1 polymer ?
#
loop_
_entity_poly.entity_id
_entity_poly.type
_entity_poly.pdbx_seq_one_letter_code
_entity_poly.pdbx_strand_id
1 'polypeptide(L)'
;MDIIIWFIFFIFILLIFASCWIFYKYFVKANESTLLIEVTFILSLSTSFILVLFIPIDIYLVSNGNLEISNFEINQKIVSKIYHFMFWILIFQAYVVVPFSYFYLKNKEKGKELEYIYELLDMKHTGESAVLFLMGCVVLIGVSFWVTYTSYGIACLPLSFLQQKDIDYEKKEIENRFINLKERERIIKNKYNSNSEVKGNDKYEILKIEQMKRVLSRYNYKLQEVEKISESWLSYIIGIIFTFRVITGLIFLSFSFIIYISLLASIIDKYFNSICAYKCGFVLEQINSIFNLLDSVLIFFSRFFPLDILVIASLAIYIFCCSLYGIVNVGIRIFFIPIYKLKPKKSSPETMLILCFLIIHIILVLIMTLLTIAPNYITYGIQNIKLSDKLGYIKCSLKNDKNSCKMSVLSVFFNKIFFGIPYFANSYFFSNWIFLIMYTFSFIHHIFFKKKSYLDNIDELDLNKDNFDENMNLLPLEKLT
;
A
#
# COMPACT_ATOMS: atom_id res chain seq x y z
N MET A 1 7.00 15.22 31.25
CA MET A 1 6.24 14.79 30.06
C MET A 1 7.17 14.18 29.02
N ASP A 2 8.35 14.75 28.81
CA ASP A 2 9.24 14.40 27.70
C ASP A 2 9.77 12.95 27.76
N ILE A 3 10.14 12.44 28.93
CA ILE A 3 10.62 11.05 29.09
C ILE A 3 9.56 10.02 28.66
N ILE A 4 8.28 10.26 28.99
CA ILE A 4 7.17 9.37 28.64
C ILE A 4 6.96 9.37 27.12
N ILE A 5 7.02 10.54 26.48
CA ILE A 5 6.87 10.68 25.02
C ILE A 5 7.99 9.93 24.29
N TRP A 6 9.25 10.08 24.73
CA TRP A 6 10.38 9.38 24.12
C TRP A 6 10.33 7.87 24.36
N PHE A 7 9.88 7.43 25.54
CA PHE A 7 9.65 6.02 25.82
C PHE A 7 8.56 5.43 24.92
N ILE A 8 7.44 6.14 24.73
CA ILE A 8 6.38 5.76 23.80
C ILE A 8 6.92 5.67 22.36
N PHE A 9 7.71 6.66 21.93
CA PHE A 9 8.31 6.68 20.60
C PHE A 9 9.29 5.52 20.38
N PHE A 10 10.11 5.20 21.39
CA PHE A 10 11.01 4.05 21.35
C PHE A 10 10.25 2.72 21.24
N ILE A 11 9.14 2.57 21.99
CA ILE A 11 8.25 1.40 21.87
C ILE A 11 7.69 1.30 20.44
N PHE A 12 7.24 2.40 19.85
CA PHE A 12 6.74 2.40 18.47
C PHE A 12 7.81 1.96 17.46
N ILE A 13 9.05 2.43 17.62
CA ILE A 13 10.16 2.01 16.77
C ILE A 13 10.38 0.50 16.88
N LEU A 14 10.43 -0.06 18.10
CA LEU A 14 10.59 -1.50 18.30
C LEU A 14 9.45 -2.30 17.68
N LEU A 15 8.21 -1.83 17.83
CA LEU A 15 7.03 -2.45 17.20
C LEU A 15 7.11 -2.40 15.67
N ILE A 16 7.63 -1.33 15.07
CA ILE A 16 7.86 -1.24 13.62
C ILE A 16 8.87 -2.30 13.18
N PHE A 17 10.02 -2.41 13.86
CA PHE A 17 11.02 -3.42 13.51
C PHE A 17 10.47 -4.85 13.64
N ALA A 18 9.78 -5.14 14.74
CA ALA A 18 9.15 -6.45 14.96
C ALA A 18 8.09 -6.77 13.89
N SER A 19 7.21 -5.81 13.57
CA SER A 19 6.18 -6.01 12.54
C SER A 19 6.77 -6.18 11.14
N CYS A 20 7.82 -5.43 10.78
CA CYS A 20 8.52 -5.60 9.50
C CYS A 20 9.18 -6.99 9.39
N TRP A 21 9.78 -7.47 10.49
CA TRP A 21 10.36 -8.81 10.55
C TRP A 21 9.31 -9.92 10.39
N ILE A 22 8.20 -9.81 11.13
CA ILE A 22 7.07 -10.75 11.03
C ILE A 22 6.51 -10.74 9.59
N PHE A 23 6.35 -9.55 9.01
CA PHE A 23 5.87 -9.37 7.64
C PHE A 23 6.77 -10.08 6.63
N TYR A 24 8.09 -9.89 6.72
CA TYR A 24 9.06 -10.54 5.85
C TYR A 24 8.97 -12.07 5.95
N LYS A 25 8.96 -12.62 7.18
CA LYS A 25 8.86 -14.07 7.41
C LYS A 25 7.53 -14.67 6.96
N TYR A 26 6.44 -13.90 6.98
CA TYR A 26 5.14 -14.37 6.54
C TYR A 26 5.05 -14.57 5.01
N PHE A 27 5.70 -13.70 4.22
CA PHE A 27 5.62 -13.75 2.75
C PHE A 27 6.74 -14.56 2.09
N VAL A 28 7.95 -14.53 2.66
CA VAL A 28 9.14 -15.12 2.03
C VAL A 28 9.19 -16.64 2.16
N LYS A 29 9.65 -17.29 1.09
CA LYS A 29 10.04 -18.70 1.13
C LYS A 29 11.35 -18.86 1.91
N ALA A 30 11.28 -19.48 3.09
CA ALA A 30 12.41 -19.57 4.03
C ALA A 30 13.69 -20.17 3.43
N ASN A 31 13.56 -21.16 2.53
CA ASN A 31 14.71 -21.87 1.96
C ASN A 31 15.56 -21.00 1.01
N GLU A 32 15.02 -19.91 0.47
CA GLU A 32 15.70 -19.05 -0.51
C GLU A 32 16.16 -17.72 0.09
N SER A 33 15.71 -17.39 1.31
CA SER A 33 16.06 -16.11 1.95
C SER A 33 17.54 -16.04 2.32
N THR A 34 18.17 -14.89 2.06
CA THR A 34 19.51 -14.57 2.55
C THR A 34 19.44 -13.48 3.62
N LEU A 35 20.38 -13.49 4.57
CA LEU A 35 20.44 -12.50 5.65
C LEU A 35 20.49 -11.07 5.11
N LEU A 36 21.24 -10.85 4.02
CA LEU A 36 21.35 -9.54 3.37
C LEU A 36 19.97 -9.03 2.92
N ILE A 37 19.13 -9.88 2.33
CA ILE A 37 17.79 -9.48 1.86
C ILE A 37 16.84 -9.22 3.02
N GLU A 38 16.91 -10.05 4.05
CA GLU A 38 16.12 -9.87 5.27
C GLU A 38 16.44 -8.53 5.93
N VAL A 39 17.73 -8.23 6.13
CA VAL A 39 18.19 -6.98 6.73
C VAL A 39 17.85 -5.78 5.86
N THR A 40 18.08 -5.85 4.55
CA THR A 40 17.76 -4.73 3.64
C THR A 40 16.26 -4.45 3.58
N PHE A 41 15.41 -5.49 3.57
CA PHE A 41 13.97 -5.31 3.60
C PHE A 41 13.50 -4.67 4.92
N ILE A 42 13.94 -5.22 6.06
CA ILE A 42 13.51 -4.74 7.39
C ILE A 42 14.00 -3.32 7.63
N LEU A 43 15.27 -3.00 7.31
CA LEU A 43 15.81 -1.66 7.46
C LEU A 43 15.09 -0.66 6.58
N SER A 44 14.85 -0.97 5.30
CA SER A 44 14.25 0.00 4.38
C SER A 44 12.77 0.24 4.65
N LEU A 45 12.04 -0.80 5.09
CA LEU A 45 10.64 -0.65 5.46
C LEU A 45 10.50 0.08 6.81
N SER A 46 11.32 -0.27 7.80
CA SER A 46 11.28 0.39 9.11
C SER A 46 11.63 1.87 9.03
N THR A 47 12.68 2.26 8.30
CA THR A 47 13.05 3.67 8.11
C THR A 47 11.90 4.48 7.50
N SER A 48 11.15 3.89 6.55
CA SER A 48 10.03 4.56 5.90
C SER A 48 8.86 4.84 6.87
N PHE A 49 8.53 3.91 7.76
CA PHE A 49 7.50 4.12 8.79
C PHE A 49 7.96 5.08 9.89
N ILE A 50 9.23 5.01 10.29
CA ILE A 50 9.80 5.94 11.28
C ILE A 50 9.70 7.38 10.77
N LEU A 51 9.93 7.61 9.47
CA LEU A 51 9.78 8.94 8.86
C LEU A 51 8.35 9.48 9.00
N VAL A 52 7.33 8.64 8.82
CA VAL A 52 5.93 9.04 8.99
C VAL A 52 5.59 9.34 10.46
N LEU A 53 6.12 8.54 11.40
CA LEU A 53 5.94 8.79 12.83
C LEU A 53 6.65 10.05 13.34
N PHE A 54 7.63 10.57 12.59
CA PHE A 54 8.35 11.79 12.95
C PHE A 54 7.55 13.07 12.61
N ILE A 55 6.50 12.96 11.78
CA ILE A 55 5.67 14.10 11.33
C ILE A 55 4.97 14.83 12.49
N PRO A 56 4.24 14.17 13.41
CA PRO A 56 3.63 14.84 14.55
C PRO A 56 4.66 15.53 15.47
N ILE A 57 5.89 14.99 15.55
CA ILE A 57 6.96 15.59 16.37
C ILE A 57 7.38 16.94 15.77
N ASP A 58 7.52 17.04 14.45
CA ASP A 58 7.75 18.32 13.75
C ASP A 58 6.62 19.31 14.03
N ILE A 59 5.36 18.87 13.90
CA ILE A 59 4.19 19.73 14.09
C ILE A 59 4.06 20.22 15.54
N TYR A 60 4.37 19.35 16.51
CA TYR A 60 4.40 19.69 17.92
C TYR A 60 5.46 20.76 18.21
N LEU A 61 6.68 20.59 17.70
CA LEU A 61 7.78 21.55 17.86
C LEU A 61 7.47 22.91 17.22
N VAL A 62 6.82 22.88 16.07
CA VAL A 62 6.38 24.09 15.36
C VAL A 62 5.32 24.85 16.16
N SER A 63 4.45 24.13 16.89
CA SER A 63 3.35 24.74 17.66
C SER A 63 3.77 25.21 19.06
N ASN A 64 4.66 24.49 19.74
CA ASN A 64 5.00 24.71 21.15
C ASN A 64 6.41 25.27 21.38
N GLY A 65 7.23 25.40 20.33
CA GLY A 65 8.60 25.89 20.42
C GLY A 65 9.61 24.77 20.66
N ASN A 66 10.63 25.02 21.48
CA ASN A 66 11.76 24.10 21.64
C ASN A 66 11.43 23.01 22.66
N LEU A 67 11.86 21.78 22.38
CA LEU A 67 11.82 20.68 23.36
C LEU A 67 13.15 20.66 24.13
N GLU A 68 13.09 20.96 25.43
CA GLU A 68 14.26 20.85 26.32
C GLU A 68 14.33 19.44 26.92
N ILE A 69 15.41 18.70 26.61
CA ILE A 69 15.66 17.37 27.15
C ILE A 69 16.99 17.40 27.89
N SER A 70 16.96 17.43 29.22
CA SER A 70 18.17 17.23 30.07
C SER A 70 19.44 17.89 29.50
N ASN A 71 19.36 19.19 29.20
CA ASN A 71 20.40 20.06 28.62
C ASN A 71 20.62 20.02 27.08
N PHE A 72 19.82 19.26 26.32
CA PHE A 72 19.81 19.28 24.86
C PHE A 72 18.51 19.92 24.35
N GLU A 73 18.65 21.04 23.63
CA GLU A 73 17.52 21.78 23.07
C GLU A 73 17.26 21.31 21.62
N ILE A 74 16.15 20.60 21.41
CA ILE A 74 15.74 20.20 20.06
C ILE A 74 15.08 21.38 19.38
N ASN A 75 15.85 22.01 18.49
CA ASN A 75 15.40 23.12 17.67
C ASN A 75 14.94 22.65 16.28
N GLN A 76 14.10 23.45 15.62
CA GLN A 76 13.62 23.19 14.25
C GLN A 76 14.78 22.95 13.23
N LYS A 77 15.95 23.54 13.48
CA LYS A 77 17.18 23.30 12.68
C LYS A 77 17.67 21.84 12.78
N ILE A 78 17.58 21.23 13.96
CA ILE A 78 17.99 19.84 14.19
C ILE A 78 16.98 18.90 13.53
N VAL A 79 15.69 19.15 13.70
CA VAL A 79 14.61 18.43 13.01
C VAL A 79 14.80 18.47 11.50
N SER A 80 15.14 19.65 10.96
CA SER A 80 15.49 19.79 9.55
C SER A 80 16.65 18.90 9.13
N LYS A 81 17.76 18.90 9.88
CA LYS A 81 18.88 17.99 9.58
C LYS A 81 18.47 16.52 9.63
N ILE A 82 17.64 16.13 10.60
CA ILE A 82 17.12 14.75 10.72
C ILE A 82 16.29 14.38 9.49
N TYR A 83 15.35 15.22 9.06
CA TYR A 83 14.55 14.95 7.86
C TYR A 83 15.41 14.78 6.62
N HIS A 84 16.35 15.71 6.38
CA HIS A 84 17.25 15.60 5.24
C HIS A 84 18.04 14.29 5.29
N PHE A 85 18.60 13.94 6.46
CA PHE A 85 19.32 12.69 6.65
C PHE A 85 18.44 11.44 6.40
N MET A 86 17.21 11.42 6.91
CA MET A 86 16.27 10.32 6.69
C MET A 86 15.85 10.19 5.22
N PHE A 87 15.57 11.31 4.54
CA PHE A 87 15.26 11.30 3.10
C PHE A 87 16.46 10.79 2.29
N TRP A 88 17.69 11.23 2.60
CA TRP A 88 18.90 10.73 1.96
C TRP A 88 19.10 9.23 2.20
N ILE A 89 18.87 8.75 3.43
CA ILE A 89 18.90 7.31 3.74
C ILE A 89 17.86 6.55 2.92
N LEU A 90 16.63 7.03 2.82
CA LEU A 90 15.58 6.36 2.05
C LEU A 90 15.89 6.30 0.56
N ILE A 91 16.43 7.39 0.00
CA ILE A 91 16.88 7.42 -1.40
C ILE A 91 18.04 6.43 -1.60
N PHE A 92 19.03 6.44 -0.71
CA PHE A 92 20.14 5.50 -0.76
C PHE A 92 19.66 4.05 -0.64
N GLN A 93 18.72 3.77 0.26
CA GLN A 93 18.13 2.45 0.43
C GLN A 93 17.36 2.01 -0.83
N ALA A 94 16.52 2.87 -1.40
CA ALA A 94 15.71 2.56 -2.56
C ALA A 94 16.51 2.39 -3.86
N TYR A 95 17.58 3.16 -4.06
CA TYR A 95 18.31 3.21 -5.34
C TYR A 95 19.68 2.56 -5.32
N VAL A 96 20.26 2.30 -4.15
CA VAL A 96 21.55 1.61 -4.03
C VAL A 96 21.36 0.27 -3.33
N VAL A 97 20.82 0.26 -2.11
CA VAL A 97 20.78 -0.95 -1.28
C VAL A 97 19.83 -2.01 -1.85
N VAL A 98 18.61 -1.64 -2.24
CA VAL A 98 17.61 -2.56 -2.80
C VAL A 98 18.03 -3.12 -4.17
N PRO A 99 18.51 -2.31 -5.13
CA PRO A 99 19.04 -2.85 -6.38
C PRO A 99 20.27 -3.73 -6.18
N PHE A 100 21.20 -3.33 -5.31
CA PHE A 100 22.38 -4.14 -4.98
C PHE A 100 21.99 -5.51 -4.40
N SER A 101 21.05 -5.55 -3.46
CA SER A 101 20.57 -6.81 -2.88
C SER A 101 19.82 -7.68 -3.89
N TYR A 102 19.08 -7.06 -4.81
CA TYR A 102 18.40 -7.74 -5.91
C TYR A 102 19.40 -8.39 -6.87
N PHE A 103 20.40 -7.64 -7.35
CA PHE A 103 21.43 -8.16 -8.24
C PHE A 103 22.30 -9.21 -7.56
N TYR A 104 22.64 -9.02 -6.28
CA TYR A 104 23.36 -10.02 -5.50
C TYR A 104 22.63 -11.37 -5.45
N LEU A 105 21.30 -11.36 -5.27
CA LEU A 105 20.51 -12.59 -5.29
C LEU A 105 20.53 -13.26 -6.67
N LYS A 106 20.29 -12.48 -7.72
CA LYS A 106 20.28 -12.97 -9.10
C LYS A 106 21.62 -13.60 -9.51
N ASN A 107 22.72 -13.05 -8.99
CA ASN A 107 24.07 -13.55 -9.22
C ASN A 107 24.41 -14.78 -8.36
N LYS A 108 23.75 -14.98 -7.21
CA LYS A 108 23.87 -16.21 -6.43
C LYS A 108 23.25 -17.41 -7.15
N GLU A 109 22.19 -17.19 -7.92
CA GLU A 109 21.54 -18.23 -8.74
C GLU A 109 22.30 -18.54 -10.04
N LYS A 110 22.97 -17.53 -10.63
CA LYS A 110 23.82 -17.68 -11.82
C LYS A 110 25.29 -17.78 -11.41
N GLY A 111 25.75 -18.99 -11.15
CA GLY A 111 27.15 -19.25 -10.78
C GLY A 111 28.14 -18.58 -11.74
N LYS A 112 28.96 -17.68 -11.17
CA LYS A 112 30.22 -17.12 -11.70
C LYS A 112 30.21 -16.59 -13.14
N GLU A 113 29.81 -15.34 -13.33
CA GLU A 113 30.46 -14.44 -14.30
C GLU A 113 30.30 -13.01 -13.79
N LEU A 114 31.38 -12.37 -13.30
CA LEU A 114 31.29 -10.95 -12.93
C LEU A 114 32.63 -10.23 -12.85
N GLU A 115 33.11 -9.83 -14.03
CA GLU A 115 34.20 -8.86 -14.20
C GLU A 115 33.71 -7.55 -14.87
N TYR A 116 32.40 -7.39 -15.14
CA TYR A 116 31.87 -6.30 -15.99
C TYR A 116 31.16 -5.15 -15.26
N ILE A 117 30.79 -5.30 -13.98
CA ILE A 117 29.94 -4.29 -13.28
C ILE A 117 30.73 -3.16 -12.61
N TYR A 118 32.05 -3.31 -12.43
CA TYR A 118 32.87 -2.26 -11.83
C TYR A 118 33.10 -1.05 -12.77
N GLU A 119 32.86 -1.19 -14.07
CA GLU A 119 33.11 -0.13 -15.06
C GLU A 119 31.91 0.82 -15.27
N LEU A 120 30.73 0.50 -14.71
CA LEU A 120 29.50 1.31 -14.87
C LEU A 120 29.24 2.30 -13.71
N LEU A 121 30.06 2.29 -12.66
CA LEU A 121 29.82 3.05 -11.43
C LEU A 121 30.76 4.24 -11.21
N ASP A 122 31.43 4.73 -12.26
CA ASP A 122 32.23 5.95 -12.14
C ASP A 122 31.36 7.18 -12.48
N MET A 123 30.69 7.73 -11.46
CA MET A 123 29.98 9.01 -11.58
C MET A 123 30.77 10.12 -10.89
N LYS A 124 31.46 10.92 -11.72
CA LYS A 124 32.20 12.12 -11.31
C LYS A 124 31.27 13.34 -11.21
N HIS A 125 31.57 14.20 -10.23
CA HIS A 125 30.74 15.25 -9.65
C HIS A 125 30.07 16.26 -10.60
N THR A 126 28.76 16.46 -10.42
CA THR A 126 28.03 17.75 -10.30
C THR A 126 26.63 17.43 -9.76
N GLY A 127 26.20 17.93 -8.59
CA GLY A 127 24.98 17.36 -8.00
C GLY A 127 24.29 18.05 -6.84
N GLU A 128 24.27 19.38 -6.74
CA GLU A 128 23.31 20.01 -5.80
C GLU A 128 21.97 20.32 -6.47
N SER A 129 21.96 20.67 -7.77
CA SER A 129 20.74 20.95 -8.54
C SER A 129 20.13 19.72 -9.23
N ALA A 130 20.92 18.67 -9.49
CA ALA A 130 20.42 17.40 -10.08
C ALA A 130 19.62 16.56 -9.07
N VAL A 131 19.89 16.71 -7.77
CA VAL A 131 19.26 15.93 -6.70
C VAL A 131 17.79 16.30 -6.53
N LEU A 132 17.43 17.59 -6.68
CA LEU A 132 16.03 18.03 -6.61
C LEU A 132 15.21 17.53 -7.81
N PHE A 133 15.80 17.49 -9.01
CA PHE A 133 15.17 16.92 -10.19
C PHE A 133 14.99 15.40 -10.07
N LEU A 134 16.05 14.68 -9.66
CA LEU A 134 15.99 13.25 -9.39
C LEU A 134 14.93 12.93 -8.34
N MET A 135 14.86 13.70 -7.25
CA MET A 135 13.85 13.53 -6.21
C MET A 135 12.42 13.77 -6.74
N GLY A 136 12.22 14.75 -7.62
CA GLY A 136 10.95 14.93 -8.30
C GLY A 136 10.56 13.73 -9.17
N CYS A 137 11.52 13.11 -9.88
CA CYS A 137 11.29 11.86 -10.62
C CYS A 137 10.94 10.68 -9.71
N VAL A 138 11.61 10.54 -8.56
CA VAL A 138 11.28 9.54 -7.52
C VAL A 138 9.83 9.68 -7.09
N VAL A 139 9.41 10.92 -6.77
CA VAL A 139 8.03 11.20 -6.34
C VAL A 139 7.04 10.89 -7.45
N LEU A 140 7.31 11.25 -8.71
CA LEU A 140 6.42 10.93 -9.84
C LEU A 140 6.24 9.42 -10.05
N ILE A 141 7.32 8.64 -9.94
CA ILE A 141 7.24 7.17 -9.98
C ILE A 141 6.35 6.66 -8.85
N GLY A 142 6.54 7.18 -7.63
CA GLY A 142 5.69 6.84 -6.50
C GLY A 142 4.23 7.22 -6.71
N VAL A 143 3.96 8.36 -7.34
CA VAL A 143 2.59 8.82 -7.62
C VAL A 143 1.90 7.87 -8.58
N SER A 144 2.61 7.30 -9.55
CA SER A 144 2.08 6.24 -10.40
C SER A 144 1.65 5.02 -9.58
N PHE A 145 2.51 4.51 -8.69
CA PHE A 145 2.17 3.37 -7.81
C PHE A 145 1.02 3.69 -6.84
N TRP A 146 0.97 4.91 -6.33
CA TRP A 146 -0.10 5.40 -5.45
C TRP A 146 -1.45 5.40 -6.18
N VAL A 147 -1.49 5.95 -7.39
CA VAL A 147 -2.69 6.01 -8.23
C VAL A 147 -3.16 4.62 -8.64
N THR A 148 -2.27 3.66 -8.90
CA THR A 148 -2.67 2.31 -9.34
C THR A 148 -3.05 1.39 -8.18
N TYR A 149 -2.16 1.24 -7.19
CA TYR A 149 -2.31 0.21 -6.15
C TYR A 149 -3.07 0.73 -4.93
N THR A 150 -2.74 1.93 -4.47
CA THR A 150 -3.34 2.49 -3.26
C THR A 150 -4.80 2.89 -3.49
N SER A 151 -5.15 3.48 -4.64
CA SER A 151 -6.54 3.83 -4.97
C SER A 151 -7.45 2.60 -5.03
N TYR A 152 -7.00 1.53 -5.71
CA TYR A 152 -7.70 0.25 -5.78
C TYR A 152 -7.81 -0.39 -4.39
N GLY A 153 -6.72 -0.35 -3.62
CA GLY A 153 -6.65 -0.85 -2.26
C GLY A 153 -7.67 -0.21 -1.32
N ILE A 154 -7.68 1.12 -1.25
CA ILE A 154 -8.58 1.89 -0.39
C ILE A 154 -10.05 1.65 -0.80
N ALA A 155 -10.34 1.53 -2.10
CA ALA A 155 -11.69 1.22 -2.57
C ALA A 155 -12.16 -0.20 -2.22
N CYS A 156 -11.32 -1.20 -2.43
CA CYS A 156 -11.74 -2.61 -2.40
C CYS A 156 -11.47 -3.32 -1.06
N LEU A 157 -10.46 -2.90 -0.27
CA LEU A 157 -10.13 -3.55 1.00
C LEU A 157 -11.31 -3.53 1.99
N PRO A 158 -11.96 -2.38 2.28
CA PRO A 158 -13.08 -2.35 3.23
C PRO A 158 -14.25 -3.23 2.79
N LEU A 159 -14.59 -3.16 1.49
CA LEU A 159 -15.66 -3.97 0.90
C LEU A 159 -15.36 -5.46 1.04
N SER A 160 -14.11 -5.87 0.89
CA SER A 160 -13.73 -7.27 1.00
C SER A 160 -13.87 -7.86 2.41
N PHE A 161 -13.84 -7.02 3.45
CA PHE A 161 -14.12 -7.42 4.83
C PHE A 161 -15.63 -7.47 5.12
N LEU A 162 -16.39 -6.57 4.50
CA LEU A 162 -17.85 -6.48 4.62
C LEU A 162 -18.59 -7.56 3.84
N GLN A 163 -18.02 -8.06 2.74
CA GLN A 163 -18.63 -9.13 1.97
C GLN A 163 -18.79 -10.41 2.82
N GLN A 164 -20.04 -10.81 3.01
CA GLN A 164 -20.41 -12.09 3.59
C GLN A 164 -20.33 -13.19 2.54
N LYS A 165 -19.89 -14.37 2.99
CA LYS A 165 -19.99 -15.59 2.21
C LYS A 165 -21.31 -16.23 2.57
N ASP A 166 -22.18 -16.36 1.58
CA ASP A 166 -23.41 -17.12 1.74
C ASP A 166 -23.13 -18.58 1.34
N ILE A 167 -23.02 -19.44 2.35
CA ILE A 167 -22.67 -20.86 2.19
C ILE A 167 -23.75 -21.58 1.37
N ASP A 168 -25.02 -21.22 1.56
CA ASP A 168 -26.15 -21.85 0.85
C ASP A 168 -26.14 -21.47 -0.63
N TYR A 169 -25.78 -20.22 -0.93
CA TYR A 169 -25.60 -19.78 -2.31
C TYR A 169 -24.41 -20.50 -2.98
N GLU A 170 -23.26 -20.59 -2.30
CA GLU A 170 -22.08 -21.29 -2.84
C GLU A 170 -22.37 -22.78 -3.10
N LYS A 171 -23.09 -23.46 -2.19
CA LYS A 171 -23.49 -24.87 -2.36
C LYS A 171 -24.36 -25.05 -3.60
N LYS A 172 -25.37 -24.20 -3.80
CA LYS A 172 -26.22 -24.19 -5.00
C LYS A 172 -25.41 -23.90 -6.28
N GLU A 173 -24.44 -22.99 -6.23
CA GLU A 173 -23.58 -22.68 -7.37
C GLU A 173 -22.71 -23.90 -7.76
N ILE A 174 -22.12 -24.58 -6.78
CA ILE A 174 -21.30 -25.79 -7.00
C ILE A 174 -22.14 -26.90 -7.60
N GLU A 175 -23.33 -27.16 -7.05
CA GLU A 175 -24.25 -28.17 -7.57
C GLU A 175 -24.63 -27.88 -9.03
N ASN A 176 -25.02 -26.64 -9.34
CA ASN A 176 -25.34 -26.21 -10.70
C ASN A 176 -24.15 -26.38 -11.66
N ARG A 177 -22.93 -25.95 -11.27
CA ARG A 177 -21.74 -26.13 -12.11
C ARG A 177 -21.39 -27.61 -12.30
N PHE A 178 -21.54 -28.44 -11.27
CA PHE A 178 -21.30 -29.88 -11.35
C PHE A 178 -22.29 -30.56 -12.32
N ILE A 179 -23.57 -30.17 -12.29
CA ILE A 179 -24.61 -30.62 -13.23
C ILE A 179 -24.23 -30.22 -14.66
N ASN A 180 -23.89 -28.95 -14.91
CA ASN A 180 -23.49 -28.45 -16.22
C ASN A 180 -22.27 -29.21 -16.80
N LEU A 181 -21.26 -29.49 -15.96
CA LEU A 181 -20.09 -30.27 -16.37
C LEU A 181 -20.45 -31.72 -16.71
N LYS A 182 -21.40 -32.32 -15.96
CA LYS A 182 -21.91 -33.67 -16.24
C LYS A 182 -22.72 -33.73 -17.53
N GLU A 183 -23.49 -32.69 -17.84
CA GLU A 183 -24.20 -32.58 -19.11
C GLU A 183 -23.21 -32.42 -20.28
N ARG A 184 -22.21 -31.55 -20.16
CA ARG A 184 -21.16 -31.41 -21.20
C ARG A 184 -20.44 -32.73 -21.47
N GLU A 185 -20.06 -33.46 -20.43
CA GLU A 185 -19.43 -34.77 -20.57
C GLU A 185 -20.34 -35.76 -21.31
N ARG A 186 -21.64 -35.79 -20.98
CA ARG A 186 -22.62 -36.64 -21.68
C ARG A 186 -22.77 -36.26 -23.14
N ILE A 187 -22.83 -34.96 -23.46
CA ILE A 187 -22.92 -34.47 -24.84
C ILE A 187 -21.71 -34.94 -25.65
N ILE A 188 -20.49 -34.82 -25.10
CA ILE A 188 -19.27 -35.28 -25.77
C ILE A 188 -19.32 -36.79 -25.96
N LYS A 189 -19.63 -37.56 -24.91
CA LYS A 189 -19.74 -39.03 -24.99
C LYS A 189 -20.78 -39.49 -26.01
N ASN A 190 -21.91 -38.79 -26.12
CA ASN A 190 -22.96 -39.11 -27.10
C ASN A 190 -22.54 -38.85 -28.56
N LYS A 191 -21.49 -38.05 -28.83
CA LYS A 191 -20.95 -37.88 -30.19
C LYS A 191 -20.26 -39.16 -30.71
N TYR A 192 -19.86 -40.04 -29.80
CA TYR A 192 -19.13 -41.26 -30.10
C TYR A 192 -20.03 -42.47 -29.83
N ASN A 193 -20.21 -43.33 -30.82
CA ASN A 193 -20.84 -44.64 -30.61
C ASN A 193 -19.86 -45.56 -29.87
N SER A 194 -20.34 -46.65 -29.28
CA SER A 194 -19.53 -47.59 -28.47
C SER A 194 -18.27 -48.14 -29.17
N ASN A 195 -18.19 -48.07 -30.50
CA ASN A 195 -17.07 -48.58 -31.31
C ASN A 195 -16.17 -47.49 -31.93
N SER A 196 -16.43 -46.21 -31.71
CA SER A 196 -15.60 -45.11 -32.25
C SER A 196 -14.61 -44.60 -31.21
N GLU A 197 -13.32 -44.58 -31.55
CA GLU A 197 -12.30 -43.97 -30.70
C GLU A 197 -12.53 -42.46 -30.54
N VAL A 198 -12.37 -41.97 -29.31
CA VAL A 198 -12.56 -40.56 -28.97
C VAL A 198 -11.43 -39.73 -29.59
N LYS A 199 -11.76 -38.67 -30.33
CA LYS A 199 -10.76 -37.76 -30.92
C LYS A 199 -9.89 -37.13 -29.83
N GLY A 200 -8.62 -36.86 -30.14
CA GLY A 200 -7.66 -36.29 -29.19
C GLY A 200 -8.15 -35.01 -28.49
N ASN A 201 -8.77 -34.08 -29.22
CA ASN A 201 -9.32 -32.85 -28.63
C ASN A 201 -10.45 -33.13 -27.63
N ASP A 202 -11.39 -34.02 -27.97
CA ASP A 202 -12.51 -34.37 -27.09
C ASP A 202 -12.03 -35.20 -25.89
N LYS A 203 -10.98 -36.02 -26.06
CA LYS A 203 -10.31 -36.73 -24.97
C LYS A 203 -9.68 -35.75 -23.98
N TYR A 204 -9.00 -34.72 -24.47
CA TYR A 204 -8.46 -33.66 -23.64
C TYR A 204 -9.56 -32.87 -22.91
N GLU A 205 -10.67 -32.54 -23.59
CA GLU A 205 -11.80 -31.87 -22.93
C GLU A 205 -12.42 -32.73 -21.82
N ILE A 206 -12.58 -34.04 -22.02
CA ILE A 206 -13.09 -34.95 -20.99
C ILE A 206 -12.14 -34.98 -19.79
N LEU A 207 -10.83 -35.08 -20.01
CA LEU A 207 -9.83 -35.03 -18.93
C LEU A 207 -9.92 -33.72 -18.14
N LYS A 208 -10.04 -32.59 -18.83
CA LYS A 208 -10.22 -31.28 -18.19
C LYS A 208 -11.51 -31.20 -17.38
N ILE A 209 -12.61 -31.74 -17.89
CA ILE A 209 -13.90 -31.80 -17.18
C ILE A 209 -13.77 -32.68 -15.92
N GLU A 210 -13.08 -33.81 -16.00
CA GLU A 210 -12.84 -34.68 -14.84
C GLU A 210 -12.00 -33.98 -13.77
N GLN A 211 -10.92 -33.29 -14.17
CA GLN A 211 -10.10 -32.49 -13.25
C GLN A 211 -10.96 -31.44 -12.53
N MET A 212 -11.77 -30.67 -13.28
CA MET A 212 -12.70 -29.69 -12.70
C MET A 212 -13.67 -30.33 -11.71
N LYS A 213 -14.28 -31.47 -12.05
CA LYS A 213 -15.19 -32.20 -11.14
C LYS A 213 -14.51 -32.65 -9.85
N ARG A 214 -13.25 -33.10 -9.92
CA ARG A 214 -12.46 -33.47 -8.73
C ARG A 214 -12.16 -32.27 -7.84
N VAL A 215 -11.87 -31.10 -8.43
CA VAL A 215 -11.68 -29.85 -7.68
C VAL A 215 -12.98 -29.43 -7.00
N LEU A 216 -14.10 -29.42 -7.73
CA LEU A 216 -15.42 -29.08 -7.19
C LEU A 216 -15.84 -30.03 -6.05
N SER A 217 -15.60 -31.34 -6.16
CA SER A 217 -15.97 -32.31 -5.13
C SER A 217 -15.14 -32.14 -3.85
N ARG A 218 -13.82 -31.90 -3.97
CA ARG A 218 -12.95 -31.54 -2.84
C ARG A 218 -13.44 -30.28 -2.14
N TYR A 219 -13.93 -29.30 -2.90
CA TYR A 219 -14.46 -28.06 -2.32
C TYR A 219 -15.79 -28.29 -1.58
N ASN A 220 -16.73 -29.03 -2.18
CA ASN A 220 -18.00 -29.37 -1.53
C ASN A 220 -17.77 -30.09 -0.19
N TYR A 221 -16.80 -31.02 -0.14
CA TYR A 221 -16.41 -31.68 1.11
C TYR A 221 -15.93 -30.69 2.19
N LYS A 222 -15.08 -29.73 1.82
CA LYS A 222 -14.61 -28.68 2.75
C LYS A 222 -15.74 -27.79 3.25
N LEU A 223 -16.72 -27.46 2.41
CA LEU A 223 -17.89 -26.68 2.83
C LEU A 223 -18.73 -27.46 3.85
N GLN A 224 -18.97 -28.75 3.62
CA GLN A 224 -19.67 -29.62 4.57
C GLN A 224 -18.93 -29.75 5.91
N GLU A 225 -17.61 -29.74 5.90
CA GLU A 225 -16.79 -29.75 7.11
C GLU A 225 -16.97 -28.46 7.92
N VAL A 226 -16.97 -27.30 7.25
CA VAL A 226 -17.23 -26.00 7.88
C VAL A 226 -18.67 -25.92 8.44
N GLU A 227 -19.64 -26.48 7.72
CA GLU A 227 -21.05 -26.58 8.14
C GLU A 227 -21.17 -27.42 9.44
N LYS A 228 -20.50 -28.58 9.53
CA LYS A 228 -20.47 -29.39 10.76
C LYS A 228 -19.77 -28.71 11.92
N ILE A 229 -18.69 -27.98 11.66
CA ILE A 229 -18.01 -27.19 12.70
C ILE A 229 -18.93 -26.10 13.26
N SER A 230 -19.85 -25.58 12.45
CA SER A 230 -20.85 -24.58 12.86
C SER A 230 -21.93 -25.11 13.81
N GLU A 231 -22.06 -26.43 13.99
CA GLU A 231 -22.97 -27.03 15.00
C GLU A 231 -22.29 -27.21 16.37
N SER A 232 -20.98 -27.03 16.45
CA SER A 232 -20.21 -27.18 17.69
C SER A 232 -20.05 -25.86 18.46
N TRP A 233 -19.51 -25.90 19.68
CA TRP A 233 -19.11 -24.71 20.45
C TRP A 233 -18.15 -23.76 19.70
N LEU A 234 -17.45 -24.23 18.66
CA LEU A 234 -16.60 -23.42 17.79
C LEU A 234 -17.41 -22.42 16.94
N SER A 235 -18.71 -22.64 16.77
CA SER A 235 -19.62 -21.71 16.09
C SER A 235 -19.70 -20.34 16.78
N TYR A 236 -19.65 -20.32 18.11
CA TYR A 236 -19.64 -19.08 18.88
C TYR A 236 -18.35 -18.28 18.65
N ILE A 237 -17.21 -18.97 18.59
CA ILE A 237 -15.91 -18.35 18.29
C ILE A 237 -15.88 -17.83 16.83
N ILE A 238 -16.41 -18.59 15.88
CA ILE A 238 -16.51 -18.18 14.47
C ILE A 238 -17.44 -16.97 14.32
N GLY A 239 -18.57 -16.94 15.04
CA GLY A 239 -19.49 -15.80 15.08
C GLY A 239 -18.83 -14.54 15.63
N ILE A 240 -18.03 -14.66 16.69
CA ILE A 240 -17.24 -13.54 17.23
C ILE A 240 -16.22 -13.03 16.21
N ILE A 241 -15.45 -13.92 15.58
CA ILE A 241 -14.47 -13.54 14.53
C ILE A 241 -15.17 -12.85 13.36
N PHE A 242 -16.35 -13.32 12.99
CA PHE A 242 -17.15 -12.71 11.93
C PHE A 242 -17.58 -11.28 12.29
N THR A 243 -18.09 -11.06 13.51
CA THR A 243 -18.44 -9.73 14.02
C THR A 243 -17.23 -8.79 14.02
N PHE A 244 -16.07 -9.26 14.50
CA PHE A 244 -14.83 -8.48 14.44
C PHE A 244 -14.42 -8.14 13.00
N ARG A 245 -14.61 -9.06 12.05
CA ARG A 245 -14.33 -8.82 10.63
C ARG A 245 -15.21 -7.70 10.06
N VAL A 246 -16.51 -7.72 10.33
CA VAL A 246 -17.45 -6.69 9.86
C VAL A 246 -17.14 -5.34 10.49
N ILE A 247 -16.90 -5.30 11.81
CA ILE A 247 -16.52 -4.06 12.52
C ILE A 247 -15.23 -3.49 11.91
N THR A 248 -14.22 -4.32 11.69
CA THR A 248 -12.96 -3.91 11.05
C THR A 248 -13.22 -3.35 9.63
N GLY A 249 -14.09 -4.00 8.85
CA GLY A 249 -14.51 -3.52 7.54
C GLY A 249 -15.18 -2.15 7.59
N LEU A 250 -16.07 -1.90 8.56
CA LEU A 250 -16.72 -0.59 8.75
C LEU A 250 -15.72 0.50 9.16
N ILE A 251 -14.78 0.19 10.04
CA ILE A 251 -13.71 1.12 10.44
C ILE A 251 -12.86 1.50 9.20
N PHE A 252 -12.43 0.51 8.42
CA PHE A 252 -11.67 0.74 7.20
C PHE A 252 -12.46 1.49 6.13
N LEU A 253 -13.77 1.29 6.06
CA LEU A 253 -14.65 2.03 5.15
C LEU A 253 -14.75 3.50 5.58
N SER A 254 -14.85 3.76 6.89
CA SER A 254 -14.83 5.11 7.45
C SER A 254 -13.53 5.84 7.11
N PHE A 255 -12.36 5.22 7.35
CA PHE A 255 -11.07 5.79 6.95
C PHE A 255 -11.00 6.08 5.44
N SER A 256 -11.49 5.16 4.61
CA SER A 256 -11.58 5.33 3.15
C SER A 256 -12.36 6.59 2.78
N PHE A 257 -13.55 6.77 3.34
CA PHE A 257 -14.40 7.93 3.05
C PHE A 257 -13.82 9.23 3.59
N ILE A 258 -13.22 9.22 4.79
CA ILE A 258 -12.57 10.42 5.37
C ILE A 258 -11.45 10.89 4.43
N ILE A 259 -10.60 9.98 3.95
CA ILE A 259 -9.52 10.32 3.01
C ILE A 259 -10.09 10.83 1.69
N TYR A 260 -11.10 10.15 1.13
CA TYR A 260 -11.74 10.55 -0.12
C TYR A 260 -12.36 11.95 -0.05
N ILE A 261 -13.17 12.22 0.98
CA ILE A 261 -13.85 13.52 1.17
C ILE A 261 -12.82 14.62 1.42
N SER A 262 -11.80 14.36 2.25
CA SER A 262 -10.77 15.36 2.59
C SER A 262 -9.90 15.71 1.37
N LEU A 263 -9.55 14.70 0.55
CA LEU A 263 -8.83 14.90 -0.70
C LEU A 263 -9.68 15.68 -1.70
N LEU A 264 -10.95 15.30 -1.89
CA LEU A 264 -11.88 15.97 -2.79
C LEU A 264 -12.09 17.45 -2.39
N ALA A 265 -12.34 17.72 -1.11
CA ALA A 265 -12.51 19.07 -0.58
C ALA A 265 -11.28 19.96 -0.88
N SER A 266 -10.07 19.41 -0.67
CA SER A 266 -8.83 20.16 -0.86
C SER A 266 -8.49 20.40 -2.33
N ILE A 267 -8.82 19.46 -3.22
CA ILE A 267 -8.62 19.65 -4.67
C ILE A 267 -9.60 20.68 -5.22
N ILE A 268 -10.87 20.63 -4.77
CA ILE A 268 -11.88 21.63 -5.13
C ILE A 268 -11.43 23.02 -4.64
N ASP A 269 -10.92 23.12 -3.41
CA ASP A 269 -10.39 24.37 -2.86
C ASP A 269 -9.25 24.91 -3.73
N LYS A 270 -8.26 24.07 -4.06
CA LYS A 270 -7.15 24.42 -4.96
C LYS A 270 -7.59 24.83 -6.35
N TYR A 271 -8.63 24.20 -6.90
CA TYR A 271 -9.13 24.50 -8.23
C TYR A 271 -9.77 25.89 -8.29
N PHE A 272 -10.61 26.24 -7.32
CA PHE A 272 -11.36 27.50 -7.33
C PHE A 272 -10.60 28.69 -6.70
N ASN A 273 -9.79 28.44 -5.67
CA ASN A 273 -9.20 29.50 -4.84
C ASN A 273 -7.69 29.67 -5.03
N SER A 274 -7.07 29.00 -6.01
CA SER A 274 -5.66 29.24 -6.33
C SER A 274 -5.45 30.54 -7.11
N ILE A 275 -4.43 31.31 -6.73
CA ILE A 275 -4.15 32.64 -7.32
C ILE A 275 -3.72 32.53 -8.79
N CYS A 276 -2.92 31.51 -9.09
CA CYS A 276 -2.13 31.42 -10.33
C CYS A 276 -2.35 30.11 -11.09
N ALA A 277 -3.33 29.29 -10.67
CA ALA A 277 -3.75 28.06 -11.33
C ALA A 277 -2.56 27.23 -11.84
N TYR A 278 -2.55 26.91 -13.14
CA TYR A 278 -1.48 26.11 -13.77
C TYR A 278 -0.10 26.78 -13.79
N LYS A 279 0.00 28.11 -13.71
CA LYS A 279 1.30 28.82 -13.80
C LYS A 279 2.17 28.58 -12.57
N CYS A 280 1.56 28.22 -11.44
CA CYS A 280 2.25 28.03 -10.17
C CYS A 280 1.92 26.72 -9.46
N GLY A 281 1.22 25.77 -10.12
CA GLY A 281 0.94 24.48 -9.49
C GLY A 281 -0.26 24.46 -8.54
N PHE A 282 -1.25 25.33 -8.73
CA PHE A 282 -2.47 25.39 -7.90
C PHE A 282 -2.17 25.61 -6.40
N VAL A 283 -1.22 26.48 -6.10
CA VAL A 283 -0.90 26.86 -4.71
C VAL A 283 -1.98 27.80 -4.15
N LEU A 284 -2.38 27.54 -2.91
CA LEU A 284 -3.38 28.32 -2.17
C LEU A 284 -2.72 29.42 -1.35
N GLU A 285 -3.25 30.65 -1.40
CA GLU A 285 -2.81 31.74 -0.52
C GLU A 285 -3.30 31.55 0.93
N GLN A 286 -4.56 31.12 1.05
CA GLN A 286 -5.23 30.87 2.31
C GLN A 286 -5.62 29.40 2.39
N ILE A 287 -5.13 28.73 3.45
CA ILE A 287 -5.41 27.32 3.70
C ILE A 287 -6.80 27.17 4.32
N ASN A 288 -7.55 26.15 3.90
CA ASN A 288 -8.89 25.80 4.39
C ASN A 288 -9.96 26.87 4.11
N SER A 289 -10.06 27.36 2.88
CA SER A 289 -11.26 28.12 2.48
C SER A 289 -12.47 27.19 2.46
N ILE A 290 -12.26 25.93 2.10
CA ILE A 290 -13.25 24.85 2.23
C ILE A 290 -12.91 24.01 3.46
N PHE A 291 -13.94 23.59 4.20
CA PHE A 291 -13.78 22.73 5.37
C PHE A 291 -13.19 21.37 4.96
N ASN A 292 -12.10 20.97 5.62
CA ASN A 292 -11.49 19.67 5.48
C ASN A 292 -11.69 18.85 6.78
N LEU A 293 -12.26 17.66 6.63
CA LEU A 293 -12.64 16.78 7.74
C LEU A 293 -11.42 16.21 8.46
N LEU A 294 -10.49 15.59 7.73
CA LEU A 294 -9.31 14.96 8.31
C LEU A 294 -8.39 15.98 8.99
N ASP A 295 -8.22 17.15 8.35
CA ASP A 295 -7.47 18.28 8.90
C ASP A 295 -7.99 18.69 10.29
N SER A 296 -9.32 18.87 10.41
CA SER A 296 -9.96 19.27 11.66
C SER A 296 -9.81 18.22 12.76
N VAL A 297 -9.91 16.93 12.40
CA VAL A 297 -9.70 15.81 13.32
C VAL A 297 -8.27 15.80 13.85
N LEU A 298 -7.26 15.96 12.98
CA LEU A 298 -5.85 15.98 13.38
C LEU A 298 -5.49 17.20 14.24
N ILE A 299 -6.04 18.38 13.93
CA ILE A 299 -5.88 19.58 14.78
C ILE A 299 -6.51 19.35 16.17
N PHE A 300 -7.64 18.65 16.25
CA PHE A 300 -8.24 18.32 17.54
C PHE A 300 -7.36 17.37 18.37
N PHE A 301 -6.88 16.28 17.77
CA PHE A 301 -6.05 15.30 18.48
C PHE A 301 -4.67 15.84 18.87
N SER A 302 -4.08 16.72 18.07
CA SER A 302 -2.77 17.34 18.39
C SER A 302 -2.81 18.27 19.59
N ARG A 303 -3.98 18.80 19.98
CA ARG A 303 -4.14 19.52 21.26
C ARG A 303 -3.86 18.64 22.47
N PHE A 304 -4.03 17.33 22.32
CA PHE A 304 -3.82 16.30 23.34
C PHE A 304 -2.63 15.41 22.95
N PHE A 305 -1.46 16.02 22.76
CA PHE A 305 -0.24 15.28 22.41
C PHE A 305 0.08 14.17 23.43
N PRO A 306 0.39 12.92 23.01
CA PRO A 306 0.77 12.46 21.67
C PRO A 306 -0.33 11.72 20.87
N LEU A 307 -1.62 12.01 21.06
CA LEU A 307 -2.70 11.27 20.40
C LEU A 307 -2.69 11.39 18.87
N ASP A 308 -2.21 12.50 18.33
CA ASP A 308 -1.98 12.71 16.90
C ASP A 308 -0.95 11.74 16.30
N ILE A 309 0.06 11.29 17.08
CA ILE A 309 0.96 10.19 16.68
C ILE A 309 0.18 8.92 16.41
N LEU A 310 -0.77 8.56 17.28
CA LEU A 310 -1.61 7.36 17.08
C LEU A 310 -2.47 7.47 15.82
N VAL A 311 -3.04 8.66 15.57
CA VAL A 311 -3.87 8.88 14.39
C VAL A 311 -3.05 8.77 13.11
N ILE A 312 -1.89 9.43 13.02
CA ILE A 312 -1.01 9.32 11.84
C ILE A 312 -0.48 7.89 11.67
N ALA A 313 -0.08 7.22 12.76
CA ALA A 313 0.37 5.84 12.73
C ALA A 313 -0.73 4.91 12.18
N SER A 314 -1.97 5.06 12.67
CA SER A 314 -3.10 4.28 12.21
C SER A 314 -3.41 4.51 10.73
N LEU A 315 -3.30 5.77 10.26
CA LEU A 315 -3.49 6.13 8.86
C LEU A 315 -2.37 5.52 7.99
N ALA A 316 -1.12 5.57 8.43
CA ALA A 316 0.01 4.98 7.72
C ALA A 316 -0.12 3.46 7.58
N ILE A 317 -0.49 2.77 8.67
CA ILE A 317 -0.74 1.32 8.66
C ILE A 317 -1.92 0.98 7.75
N TYR A 318 -3.00 1.75 7.81
CA TYR A 318 -4.17 1.58 6.95
C TYR A 318 -3.78 1.69 5.47
N ILE A 319 -3.06 2.75 5.10
CA ILE A 319 -2.57 2.98 3.74
C ILE A 319 -1.66 1.82 3.29
N PHE A 320 -0.72 1.38 4.13
CA PHE A 320 0.14 0.24 3.83
C PHE A 320 -0.68 -1.04 3.56
N CYS A 321 -1.65 -1.37 4.42
CA CYS A 321 -2.54 -2.50 4.24
C CYS A 321 -3.35 -2.41 2.94
N CYS A 322 -3.88 -1.23 2.62
CA CYS A 322 -4.58 -0.98 1.36
C CYS A 322 -3.67 -1.16 0.15
N SER A 323 -2.47 -0.56 0.15
CA SER A 323 -1.50 -0.69 -0.93
C SER A 323 -1.07 -2.14 -1.13
N LEU A 324 -0.81 -2.88 -0.06
CA LEU A 324 -0.52 -4.31 -0.13
C LEU A 324 -1.68 -5.10 -0.74
N TYR A 325 -2.91 -4.83 -0.31
CA TYR A 325 -4.09 -5.48 -0.87
C TYR A 325 -4.25 -5.18 -2.36
N GLY A 326 -3.94 -3.95 -2.79
CA GLY A 326 -3.88 -3.57 -4.19
C GLY A 326 -2.81 -4.34 -4.96
N ILE A 327 -1.59 -4.39 -4.45
CA ILE A 327 -0.47 -5.11 -5.08
C ILE A 327 -0.76 -6.61 -5.20
N VAL A 328 -1.32 -7.23 -4.16
CA VAL A 328 -1.66 -8.68 -4.16
C VAL A 328 -2.72 -9.02 -5.20
N ASN A 329 -3.78 -8.19 -5.31
CA ASN A 329 -4.91 -8.50 -6.18
C ASN A 329 -4.72 -8.05 -7.64
N VAL A 330 -4.09 -6.90 -7.85
CA VAL A 330 -3.77 -6.41 -9.21
C VAL A 330 -2.56 -7.16 -9.77
N GLY A 331 -1.60 -7.54 -8.91
CA GLY A 331 -0.28 -8.05 -9.28
C GLY A 331 0.67 -6.91 -9.66
N ILE A 332 1.99 -7.15 -9.56
CA ILE A 332 2.99 -6.16 -9.98
C ILE A 332 3.06 -6.19 -11.52
N ARG A 333 2.54 -5.13 -12.14
CA ARG A 333 2.53 -4.97 -13.60
C ARG A 333 3.33 -3.74 -14.01
N ILE A 334 4.16 -3.87 -15.04
CA ILE A 334 4.79 -2.74 -15.72
C ILE A 334 4.16 -2.66 -17.11
N PHE A 335 3.59 -1.50 -17.47
CA PHE A 335 2.89 -1.30 -18.74
C PHE A 335 1.95 -2.47 -19.12
N PHE A 336 1.11 -2.90 -18.16
CA PHE A 336 0.14 -3.99 -18.29
C PHE A 336 0.72 -5.42 -18.36
N ILE A 337 2.04 -5.61 -18.40
CA ILE A 337 2.66 -6.93 -18.39
C ILE A 337 2.87 -7.40 -16.94
N PRO A 338 2.33 -8.56 -16.53
CA PRO A 338 2.53 -9.10 -15.18
C PRO A 338 3.96 -9.62 -15.02
N ILE A 339 4.71 -9.08 -14.05
CA ILE A 339 6.10 -9.51 -13.79
C ILE A 339 6.15 -10.42 -12.57
N TYR A 340 5.58 -9.99 -11.46
CA TYR A 340 5.62 -10.73 -10.20
C TYR A 340 4.24 -10.81 -9.55
N LYS A 341 3.86 -12.00 -9.06
CA LYS A 341 2.62 -12.24 -8.30
C LYS A 341 2.98 -12.55 -6.85
N LEU A 342 2.47 -11.75 -5.92
CA LEU A 342 2.69 -11.95 -4.48
C LEU A 342 1.86 -13.15 -4.00
N LYS A 343 2.49 -14.10 -3.31
CA LYS A 343 1.82 -15.26 -2.71
C LYS A 343 2.35 -15.47 -1.29
N PRO A 344 1.47 -15.62 -0.28
CA PRO A 344 1.91 -15.85 1.09
C PRO A 344 2.76 -17.12 1.19
N LYS A 345 3.87 -17.05 1.93
CA LYS A 345 4.86 -18.13 2.13
C LYS A 345 5.50 -18.72 0.86
N LYS A 346 5.24 -18.13 -0.31
CA LYS A 346 5.69 -18.65 -1.62
C LYS A 346 6.33 -17.58 -2.48
N SER A 347 6.45 -16.35 -1.99
CA SER A 347 7.11 -15.29 -2.73
C SER A 347 8.63 -15.42 -2.63
N SER A 348 9.30 -15.25 -3.76
CA SER A 348 10.76 -15.21 -3.82
C SER A 348 11.29 -13.97 -3.08
N PRO A 349 12.52 -14.02 -2.54
CA PRO A 349 13.10 -12.85 -1.88
C PRO A 349 13.31 -11.66 -2.85
N GLU A 350 13.53 -11.93 -4.15
CA GLU A 350 13.53 -10.90 -5.21
C GLU A 350 12.21 -10.11 -5.24
N THR A 351 11.08 -10.84 -5.17
CA THR A 351 9.76 -10.24 -5.19
C THR A 351 9.55 -9.35 -3.95
N MET A 352 10.11 -9.74 -2.80
CA MET A 352 10.05 -8.89 -1.60
C MET A 352 10.87 -7.61 -1.75
N LEU A 353 12.02 -7.65 -2.42
CA LEU A 353 12.81 -6.43 -2.66
C LEU A 353 12.07 -5.45 -3.57
N ILE A 354 11.41 -5.95 -4.61
CA ILE A 354 10.57 -5.12 -5.48
C ILE A 354 9.37 -4.59 -4.70
N LEU A 355 8.73 -5.42 -3.87
CA LEU A 355 7.66 -4.98 -2.98
C LEU A 355 8.14 -3.86 -2.03
N CYS A 356 9.33 -4.01 -1.46
CA CYS A 356 9.96 -3.00 -0.60
C CYS A 356 10.16 -1.68 -1.35
N PHE A 357 10.73 -1.74 -2.57
CA PHE A 357 10.88 -0.57 -3.44
C PHE A 357 9.55 0.14 -3.69
N LEU A 358 8.49 -0.61 -4.05
CA LEU A 358 7.15 -0.05 -4.28
C LEU A 358 6.60 0.65 -3.03
N ILE A 359 6.72 0.00 -1.86
CA ILE A 359 6.17 0.52 -0.61
C ILE A 359 6.91 1.77 -0.14
N ILE A 360 8.24 1.85 -0.27
CA ILE A 360 9.02 3.06 0.05
C ILE A 360 8.51 4.25 -0.75
N HIS A 361 8.27 4.06 -2.06
CA HIS A 361 7.75 5.11 -2.93
C HIS A 361 6.32 5.50 -2.58
N ILE A 362 5.46 4.52 -2.25
CA ILE A 362 4.09 4.78 -1.80
C ILE A 362 4.07 5.57 -0.50
N ILE A 363 4.95 5.25 0.46
CA ILE A 363 5.07 5.97 1.73
C ILE A 363 5.60 7.39 1.50
N LEU A 364 6.57 7.59 0.60
CA LEU A 364 7.02 8.94 0.23
C LEU A 364 5.86 9.79 -0.33
N VAL A 365 4.99 9.18 -1.15
CA VAL A 365 3.79 9.85 -1.65
C VAL A 365 2.72 10.03 -0.58
N LEU A 366 2.61 9.13 0.40
CA LEU A 366 1.75 9.33 1.56
C LEU A 366 2.13 10.60 2.32
N ILE A 367 3.43 10.81 2.58
CA ILE A 367 3.94 12.01 3.25
C ILE A 367 3.53 13.26 2.46
N MET A 368 3.65 13.21 1.14
CA MET A 368 3.17 14.28 0.27
C MET A 368 1.67 14.47 0.27
N THR A 369 0.93 13.37 0.35
CA THR A 369 -0.53 13.39 0.36
C THR A 369 -1.08 13.89 1.68
N LEU A 370 -0.36 13.74 2.80
CA LEU A 370 -0.70 14.37 4.07
C LEU A 370 -0.79 15.90 3.94
N LEU A 371 0.08 16.54 3.15
CA LEU A 371 0.02 17.98 2.86
C LEU A 371 -1.23 18.40 2.07
N THR A 372 -1.89 17.48 1.38
CA THR A 372 -3.12 17.76 0.64
C THR A 372 -4.37 17.36 1.40
N ILE A 373 -4.37 16.23 2.11
CA ILE A 373 -5.54 15.77 2.86
C ILE A 373 -5.68 16.42 4.23
N ALA A 374 -4.61 17.00 4.80
CA ALA A 374 -4.62 17.72 6.07
C ALA A 374 -3.71 18.97 6.02
N PRO A 375 -4.02 19.96 5.16
CA PRO A 375 -3.08 21.00 4.78
C PRO A 375 -2.69 21.95 5.91
N ASN A 376 -3.61 22.28 6.83
CA ASN A 376 -3.32 23.22 7.92
C ASN A 376 -2.60 22.51 9.07
N TYR A 377 -3.05 21.30 9.43
CA TYR A 377 -2.40 20.47 10.43
C TYR A 377 -0.92 20.24 10.11
N ILE A 378 -0.61 19.78 8.88
CA ILE A 378 0.78 19.48 8.50
C ILE A 378 1.63 20.76 8.38
N THR A 379 1.03 21.88 7.97
CA THR A 379 1.79 23.11 7.71
C THR A 379 2.03 23.97 8.94
N TYR A 380 0.99 24.26 9.71
CA TYR A 380 1.05 25.19 10.84
C TYR A 380 0.64 24.56 12.17
N GLY A 381 0.07 23.36 12.18
CA GLY A 381 -0.42 22.72 13.38
C GLY A 381 -1.56 23.52 14.03
N ILE A 382 -1.40 23.84 15.32
CA ILE A 382 -2.43 24.52 16.12
C ILE A 382 -2.21 26.05 16.17
N GLN A 383 -1.11 26.55 15.57
CA GLN A 383 -0.76 27.97 15.60
C GLN A 383 -1.89 28.85 15.05
N ASN A 384 -2.20 29.93 15.77
CA ASN A 384 -3.14 30.97 15.37
C ASN A 384 -2.58 32.34 15.72
N ILE A 385 -2.91 33.35 14.91
CA ILE A 385 -2.53 34.74 15.11
C ILE A 385 -3.61 35.44 15.94
N LYS A 386 -3.22 36.06 17.05
CA LYS A 386 -4.10 36.93 17.84
C LYS A 386 -4.09 38.34 17.22
N LEU A 387 -5.21 38.81 16.68
CA LEU A 387 -5.28 40.14 16.04
C LEU A 387 -5.39 41.28 17.05
N SER A 388 -6.20 41.11 18.10
CA SER A 388 -6.42 42.02 19.23
C SER A 388 -7.35 41.35 20.24
N ASP A 389 -7.34 41.77 21.53
CA ASP A 389 -8.18 41.16 22.58
C ASP A 389 -9.69 41.15 22.27
N LYS A 390 -10.17 42.02 21.37
CA LYS A 390 -11.59 42.14 20.97
C LYS A 390 -11.94 41.48 19.62
N LEU A 391 -10.94 41.17 18.77
CA LEU A 391 -11.16 40.75 17.36
C LEU A 391 -10.92 39.24 17.12
N GLY A 392 -10.57 38.49 18.17
CA GLY A 392 -10.42 37.04 18.10
C GLY A 392 -9.11 36.57 17.47
N TYR A 393 -9.10 35.30 17.05
CA TYR A 393 -7.96 34.59 16.49
C TYR A 393 -8.18 34.28 15.01
N ILE A 394 -7.13 34.46 14.19
CA ILE A 394 -7.12 34.11 12.77
C ILE A 394 -6.11 32.99 12.52
N LYS A 395 -6.43 32.07 11.60
CA LYS A 395 -5.53 30.96 11.21
C LYS A 395 -4.31 31.48 10.44
N CYS A 396 -3.18 30.79 10.58
CA CYS A 396 -1.96 31.08 9.80
C CYS A 396 -2.18 30.88 8.29
N SER A 397 -1.53 31.69 7.48
CA SER A 397 -1.60 31.63 6.01
C SER A 397 -0.34 32.22 5.39
N LEU A 398 -0.03 31.83 4.14
CA LEU A 398 1.17 32.28 3.42
C LEU A 398 1.27 33.82 3.29
N LYS A 399 0.13 34.52 3.31
CA LYS A 399 0.08 36.00 3.28
C LYS A 399 0.46 36.64 4.62
N ASN A 400 0.07 35.99 5.72
CA ASN A 400 0.20 36.53 7.07
C ASN A 400 1.52 36.12 7.76
N ASP A 401 2.32 35.27 7.10
CA ASP A 401 3.50 34.57 7.62
C ASP A 401 4.74 35.42 7.92
N LYS A 402 4.74 36.72 7.65
CA LYS A 402 6.00 37.48 7.59
C LYS A 402 6.79 37.52 8.90
N ASN A 403 6.21 37.22 10.08
CA ASN A 403 6.94 37.03 11.34
C ASN A 403 6.16 36.28 12.46
N SER A 404 4.86 35.98 12.30
CA SER A 404 4.00 35.48 13.38
C SER A 404 3.76 33.96 13.39
N CYS A 405 3.79 33.30 12.24
CA CYS A 405 3.58 31.85 12.13
C CYS A 405 4.80 31.18 11.49
N LYS A 406 5.18 30.01 12.01
CA LYS A 406 6.25 29.20 11.43
C LYS A 406 5.67 27.96 10.77
N MET A 407 6.12 27.67 9.56
CA MET A 407 5.78 26.44 8.86
C MET A 407 6.60 25.26 9.37
N SER A 408 6.06 24.04 9.27
CA SER A 408 6.80 22.81 9.52
C SER A 408 7.95 22.62 8.53
N VAL A 409 8.99 21.90 8.96
CA VAL A 409 10.14 21.60 8.11
C VAL A 409 9.66 20.87 6.86
N LEU A 410 8.77 19.89 7.04
CA LEU A 410 8.19 19.10 5.96
C LEU A 410 7.47 19.98 4.92
N SER A 411 6.61 20.89 5.37
CA SER A 411 5.89 21.79 4.46
C SER A 411 6.83 22.77 3.75
N VAL A 412 7.86 23.30 4.43
CA VAL A 412 8.86 24.16 3.78
C VAL A 412 9.60 23.40 2.68
N PHE A 413 9.98 22.15 2.94
CA PHE A 413 10.70 21.31 2.00
C PHE A 413 9.90 21.09 0.71
N PHE A 414 8.65 20.64 0.82
CA PHE A 414 7.84 20.33 -0.35
C PHE A 414 7.29 21.56 -1.06
N ASN A 415 6.96 22.64 -0.34
CA ASN A 415 6.59 23.90 -0.98
C ASN A 415 7.75 24.46 -1.80
N LYS A 416 9.01 24.34 -1.35
CA LYS A 416 10.18 24.71 -2.16
C LYS A 416 10.28 23.90 -3.45
N ILE A 417 9.98 22.60 -3.42
CA ILE A 417 9.96 21.75 -4.62
C ILE A 417 8.86 22.21 -5.58
N PHE A 418 7.64 22.46 -5.06
CA PHE A 418 6.52 22.90 -5.88
C PHE A 418 6.71 24.29 -6.51
N PHE A 419 7.26 25.25 -5.76
CA PHE A 419 7.58 26.58 -6.29
C PHE A 419 8.79 26.57 -7.22
N GLY A 420 9.81 25.75 -6.91
CA GLY A 420 11.00 25.63 -7.74
C GLY A 420 10.72 25.00 -9.10
N ILE A 421 9.77 24.05 -9.16
CA ILE A 421 9.44 23.31 -10.37
C ILE A 421 7.90 23.16 -10.48
N PRO A 422 7.19 24.15 -11.06
CA PRO A 422 5.73 24.13 -11.18
C PRO A 422 5.15 22.93 -11.93
N TYR A 423 5.95 22.30 -12.82
CA TYR A 423 5.56 21.08 -13.52
C TYR A 423 5.25 19.93 -12.56
N PHE A 424 6.06 19.72 -11.51
CA PHE A 424 5.80 18.67 -10.52
C PHE A 424 4.53 18.94 -9.74
N ALA A 425 4.28 20.20 -9.35
CA ALA A 425 3.07 20.59 -8.65
C ALA A 425 1.80 20.37 -9.51
N ASN A 426 1.84 20.75 -10.78
CA ASN A 426 0.76 20.51 -11.73
C ASN A 426 0.52 19.01 -11.94
N SER A 427 1.59 18.24 -12.19
CA SER A 427 1.50 16.78 -12.38
C SER A 427 0.85 16.12 -11.17
N TYR A 428 1.32 16.46 -9.96
CA TYR A 428 0.76 15.96 -8.72
C TYR A 428 -0.72 16.35 -8.52
N PHE A 429 -1.10 17.59 -8.85
CA PHE A 429 -2.50 18.03 -8.81
C PHE A 429 -3.40 17.18 -9.70
N PHE A 430 -3.01 16.94 -10.96
CA PHE A 430 -3.78 16.09 -11.88
C PHE A 430 -3.78 14.62 -11.45
N SER A 431 -2.68 14.11 -10.90
CA SER A 431 -2.63 12.74 -10.37
C SER A 431 -3.62 12.51 -9.22
N ASN A 432 -3.90 13.52 -8.40
CA ASN A 432 -4.92 13.40 -7.35
C ASN A 432 -6.34 13.29 -7.93
N TRP A 433 -6.65 13.95 -9.04
CA TRP A 433 -7.90 13.74 -9.78
C TRP A 433 -7.99 12.31 -10.34
N ILE A 434 -6.91 11.83 -10.97
CA ILE A 434 -6.84 10.46 -11.50
C ILE A 434 -7.02 9.44 -10.37
N PHE A 435 -6.42 9.68 -9.20
CA PHE A 435 -6.60 8.85 -8.01
C PHE A 435 -8.09 8.73 -7.62
N LEU A 436 -8.82 9.86 -7.57
CA LEU A 436 -10.25 9.87 -7.23
C LEU A 436 -11.09 9.12 -8.28
N ILE A 437 -10.77 9.28 -9.57
CA ILE A 437 -11.45 8.56 -10.66
C ILE A 437 -11.19 7.05 -10.55
N MET A 438 -9.95 6.63 -10.32
CA MET A 438 -9.60 5.22 -10.16
C MET A 438 -10.23 4.60 -8.91
N TYR A 439 -10.30 5.35 -7.81
CA TYR A 439 -10.99 4.95 -6.59
C TYR A 439 -12.50 4.74 -6.86
N THR A 440 -13.18 5.74 -7.43
CA THR A 440 -14.64 5.66 -7.67
C THR A 440 -14.97 4.53 -8.63
N PHE A 441 -14.22 4.39 -9.72
CA PHE A 441 -14.37 3.28 -10.67
C PHE A 441 -14.20 1.92 -9.98
N SER A 442 -13.12 1.75 -9.21
CA SER A 442 -12.85 0.49 -8.50
C SER A 442 -13.92 0.16 -7.45
N PHE A 443 -14.39 1.17 -6.71
CA PHE A 443 -15.43 1.03 -5.69
C PHE A 443 -16.77 0.60 -6.30
N ILE A 444 -17.22 1.31 -7.34
CA ILE A 444 -18.46 1.01 -8.07
C ILE A 444 -18.37 -0.37 -8.72
N HIS A 445 -17.27 -0.65 -9.42
CA HIS A 445 -17.07 -1.95 -10.06
C HIS A 445 -17.12 -3.10 -9.04
N HIS A 446 -16.52 -2.93 -7.86
CA HIS A 446 -16.54 -3.95 -6.82
C HIS A 446 -17.95 -4.19 -6.25
N ILE A 447 -18.75 -3.15 -6.06
CA ILE A 447 -20.12 -3.26 -5.54
C ILE A 447 -21.04 -3.96 -6.54
N PHE A 448 -20.99 -3.57 -7.82
CA PHE A 448 -21.95 -4.05 -8.82
C PHE A 448 -21.56 -5.36 -9.51
N PHE A 449 -20.26 -5.54 -9.82
CA PHE A 449 -19.82 -6.64 -10.68
C PHE A 449 -19.05 -7.73 -9.95
N LYS A 450 -18.43 -7.41 -8.80
CA LYS A 450 -17.58 -8.37 -8.09
C LYS A 450 -18.37 -9.10 -6.99
N LYS A 451 -19.23 -10.04 -7.38
CA LYS A 451 -19.62 -11.14 -6.49
C LYS A 451 -18.43 -12.09 -6.41
N LYS A 452 -17.78 -12.14 -5.24
CA LYS A 452 -16.60 -12.97 -5.03
C LYS A 452 -17.02 -14.45 -4.96
N SER A 453 -17.17 -15.12 -6.11
CA SER A 453 -17.27 -16.58 -6.12
C SER A 453 -15.89 -17.16 -5.80
N TYR A 454 -15.80 -17.94 -4.71
CA TYR A 454 -14.54 -18.56 -4.28
C TYR A 454 -14.01 -19.56 -5.32
N LEU A 455 -14.89 -20.10 -6.17
CA LEU A 455 -14.55 -21.08 -7.20
C LEU A 455 -13.51 -20.56 -8.20
N ASP A 456 -13.63 -19.30 -8.62
CA ASP A 456 -12.74 -18.73 -9.64
C ASP A 456 -11.29 -18.58 -9.11
N ASN A 457 -11.10 -18.46 -7.79
CA ASN A 457 -9.77 -18.44 -7.17
C ASN A 457 -9.20 -19.85 -6.97
N ILE A 458 -10.03 -20.86 -6.72
CA ILE A 458 -9.60 -22.26 -6.60
C ILE A 458 -9.18 -22.79 -7.97
N ASP A 459 -10.00 -22.55 -9.00
CA ASP A 459 -9.77 -23.05 -10.36
C ASP A 459 -8.36 -22.63 -10.84
N GLU A 460 -7.95 -21.36 -10.70
CA GLU A 460 -6.59 -20.93 -11.08
C GLU A 460 -5.47 -21.55 -10.23
N LEU A 461 -5.67 -21.74 -8.93
CA LEU A 461 -4.60 -22.19 -8.02
C LEU A 461 -4.36 -23.70 -8.08
N ASP A 462 -5.43 -24.48 -8.21
CA ASP A 462 -5.35 -25.94 -8.24
C ASP A 462 -5.11 -26.46 -9.67
N LEU A 463 -5.63 -25.83 -10.74
CA LEU A 463 -5.21 -26.15 -12.12
C LEU A 463 -3.71 -25.93 -12.31
N ASN A 464 -3.14 -24.89 -11.70
CA ASN A 464 -1.70 -24.63 -11.78
C ASN A 464 -0.86 -25.61 -10.96
N LYS A 465 -1.40 -26.23 -9.90
CA LYS A 465 -0.69 -27.29 -9.16
C LYS A 465 -0.77 -28.61 -9.91
N ASP A 466 -1.95 -28.98 -10.38
CA ASP A 466 -2.16 -30.24 -11.09
C ASP A 466 -1.37 -30.24 -12.42
N ASN A 467 -1.30 -29.10 -13.15
CA ASN A 467 -0.39 -28.95 -14.31
C ASN A 467 1.10 -29.08 -13.94
N PHE A 468 1.49 -28.62 -12.74
CA PHE A 468 2.87 -28.73 -12.26
C PHE A 468 3.21 -30.17 -11.90
N ASP A 469 2.27 -30.88 -11.27
CA ASP A 469 2.41 -32.28 -10.90
C ASP A 469 2.35 -33.19 -12.15
N GLU A 470 1.52 -32.89 -13.15
CA GLU A 470 1.52 -33.58 -14.45
C GLU A 470 2.84 -33.35 -15.21
N ASN A 471 3.38 -32.12 -15.23
CA ASN A 471 4.70 -31.86 -15.82
C ASN A 471 5.84 -32.55 -15.05
N MET A 472 5.75 -32.66 -13.72
CA MET A 472 6.71 -33.45 -12.92
C MET A 472 6.59 -34.94 -13.19
N ASN A 473 5.37 -35.46 -13.38
CA ASN A 473 5.13 -36.88 -13.65
C ASN A 473 5.49 -37.28 -15.10
N LEU A 474 5.53 -36.32 -16.03
CA LEU A 474 6.10 -36.51 -17.37
C LEU A 474 7.64 -36.48 -17.38
N LEU A 475 8.28 -36.12 -16.26
CA LEU A 475 9.73 -35.93 -16.14
C LEU A 475 10.55 -37.09 -15.55
N PRO A 476 10.03 -38.33 -15.39
CA PRO A 476 10.94 -39.48 -15.27
C PRO A 476 10.46 -40.69 -16.08
N LEU A 477 10.97 -40.85 -17.31
CA LEU A 477 11.18 -42.17 -17.93
C LEU A 477 12.10 -42.18 -19.18
N GLU A 478 12.66 -41.03 -19.59
CA GLU A 478 13.51 -40.97 -20.80
C GLU A 478 15.04 -41.01 -20.52
N LYS A 479 15.46 -41.43 -19.32
CA LYS A 479 16.89 -41.53 -18.94
C LYS A 479 17.31 -42.83 -18.25
N LEU A 480 16.61 -43.92 -18.51
CA LEU A 480 17.05 -45.27 -18.10
C LEU A 480 16.76 -46.28 -19.22
N THR A 481 17.50 -46.17 -20.33
CA THR A 481 17.87 -47.29 -21.21
C THR A 481 19.21 -46.99 -21.82
#